data_AF-A0A100VLJ2-F1
#
_entry.id   AF-A0A100VLJ2-F1
#
_cell.length_a   1.000
_cell.length_b   1.000
_cell.length_c   1.000
_cell.angle_alpha   90.00
_cell.angle_beta   90.00
_cell.angle_gamma   90.00
#
_symmetry.space_group_name_H-M   'P 1'
#
loop_
_entity.id
_entity.type
_entity.pdbx_description
1 polymer ?
#
loop_
_entity_poly.entity_id
_entity_poly.type
_entity_poly.pdbx_seq_one_letter_code
_entity_poly.pdbx_strand_id
1 'polypeptide(L)'
;MVVYGITELGLSEQIGSSKEEAKQLIEGFKSSMPNYLMWEATTHKEVMEKGFIETVLGRKRRFGETIAEAKQEDIWKKSGWHWKIEKCKRQSCNAKIQGSSADQTKKAMVDLFYPTRLDGTKCLDRREWLREGYMSQLEKDDLHLVLQVHDELIFDVPETVDPAALKAITDTMANVIPNDVGVKFKSDIEVSPYWGGNFSKEQIRLMTEGLLDWKDIFKEEVNKKLSKFGFDYKVGIFADGDLDDENDSEENT
;
A
#
# COMPACT_ATOMS: atom_id res chain seq x y z
N MET A 1 -7.10 6.35 -3.62
CA MET A 1 -8.12 6.40 -2.57
C MET A 1 -9.55 6.14 -3.09
N VAL A 2 -9.96 6.77 -4.20
CA VAL A 2 -11.24 6.46 -4.88
C VAL A 2 -11.34 5.01 -5.35
N VAL A 3 -10.22 4.42 -5.79
CA VAL A 3 -10.05 3.01 -6.19
C VAL A 3 -10.42 2.01 -5.07
N TYR A 4 -10.48 2.43 -3.81
CA TYR A 4 -10.79 1.55 -2.67
C TYR A 4 -12.25 1.65 -2.20
N GLY A 5 -13.13 2.21 -3.03
CA GLY A 5 -14.56 2.37 -2.70
C GLY A 5 -14.79 3.37 -1.57
N ILE A 6 -14.05 4.47 -1.56
CA ILE A 6 -14.29 5.58 -0.64
C ILE A 6 -15.70 6.16 -0.88
N THR A 7 -16.38 6.52 0.20
CA THR A 7 -17.66 7.21 0.13
C THR A 7 -17.46 8.69 -0.15
N GLU A 8 -18.49 9.37 -0.64
CA GLU A 8 -18.50 10.83 -0.85
C GLU A 8 -18.12 11.57 0.43
N LEU A 9 -18.69 11.15 1.57
CA LEU A 9 -18.37 11.70 2.90
C LEU A 9 -16.89 11.50 3.26
N GLY A 10 -16.37 10.28 3.10
CA GLY A 10 -14.97 10.00 3.44
C GLY A 10 -13.99 10.76 2.54
N LEU A 11 -14.36 11.01 1.29
CA LEU A 11 -13.56 11.83 0.38
C LEU A 11 -13.67 13.32 0.70
N SER A 12 -14.84 13.82 1.10
CA SER A 12 -14.99 15.23 1.48
C SER A 12 -14.18 15.58 2.73
N GLU A 13 -14.19 14.70 3.74
CA GLU A 13 -13.38 14.83 4.97
C GLU A 13 -11.89 14.75 4.64
N GLN A 14 -11.52 13.72 3.87
CA GLN A 14 -10.41 13.69 2.90
C GLN A 14 -9.59 14.94 2.67
N ILE A 15 -10.21 15.76 1.84
CA ILE A 15 -9.58 16.81 1.06
C ILE A 15 -10.11 18.19 1.46
N GLY A 16 -10.94 18.25 2.50
CA GLY A 16 -11.59 19.47 2.97
C GLY A 16 -12.53 20.09 1.95
N SER A 17 -13.30 19.28 1.20
CA SER A 17 -14.24 19.75 0.17
C SER A 17 -15.70 19.59 0.60
N SER A 18 -16.64 20.11 -0.20
CA SER A 18 -18.06 19.75 -0.07
C SER A 18 -18.32 18.29 -0.50
N LYS A 19 -19.47 17.75 -0.08
CA LYS A 19 -19.92 16.40 -0.51
C LYS A 19 -20.19 16.36 -2.01
N GLU A 20 -20.76 17.43 -2.56
CA GLU A 20 -21.07 17.58 -3.98
C GLU A 20 -19.81 17.55 -4.83
N GLU A 21 -18.75 18.27 -4.43
CA GLU A 21 -17.46 18.25 -5.12
C GLU A 21 -16.81 16.86 -5.03
N ALA A 22 -16.81 16.24 -3.85
CA ALA A 22 -16.30 14.90 -3.65
C ALA A 22 -17.04 13.88 -4.55
N LYS A 23 -18.35 13.99 -4.66
CA LYS A 23 -19.18 13.17 -5.55
C LYS A 23 -18.79 13.36 -7.02
N GLN A 24 -18.68 14.60 -7.48
CA GLN A 24 -18.28 14.90 -8.86
C GLN A 24 -16.89 14.33 -9.19
N LEU A 25 -15.94 14.41 -8.25
CA LEU A 25 -14.61 13.81 -8.40
C LEU A 25 -14.68 12.29 -8.52
N ILE A 26 -15.48 11.63 -7.68
CA ILE A 26 -15.68 10.17 -7.74
C ILE A 26 -16.32 9.78 -9.08
N GLU A 27 -17.35 10.49 -9.53
CA GLU A 27 -18.05 10.21 -10.78
C GLU A 27 -17.15 10.45 -12.01
N GLY A 28 -16.39 11.55 -12.02
CA GLY A 28 -15.42 11.85 -13.07
C GLY A 28 -14.32 10.79 -13.15
N PHE A 29 -13.79 10.37 -12.00
CA PHE A 29 -12.82 9.28 -11.91
C PHE A 29 -13.39 7.98 -12.49
N LYS A 30 -14.57 7.56 -12.03
CA LYS A 30 -15.24 6.33 -12.50
C LYS A 30 -15.51 6.36 -14.01
N SER A 31 -15.97 7.50 -14.52
CA SER A 31 -16.26 7.68 -15.95
C SER A 31 -15.01 7.57 -16.81
N SER A 32 -13.85 7.99 -16.31
CA SER A 32 -12.56 7.86 -17.01
C SER A 32 -11.98 6.44 -16.99
N MET A 33 -12.49 5.54 -16.12
CA MET A 33 -11.95 4.19 -15.92
C MET A 33 -13.01 3.08 -16.11
N PRO A 34 -13.55 2.89 -17.33
CA PRO A 34 -14.58 1.89 -17.60
C PRO A 34 -14.11 0.45 -17.32
N ASN A 35 -12.84 0.14 -17.59
CA ASN A 35 -12.27 -1.18 -17.32
C ASN A 35 -12.18 -1.48 -15.82
N TYR A 36 -11.92 -0.45 -14.99
CA TYR A 36 -11.94 -0.61 -13.52
C TYR A 36 -13.36 -0.94 -13.04
N LEU A 37 -14.38 -0.23 -13.55
CA LEU A 37 -15.77 -0.51 -13.19
C LEU A 37 -16.20 -1.93 -13.58
N MET A 38 -15.78 -2.38 -14.76
CA MET A 38 -16.02 -3.75 -15.21
C MET A 38 -15.36 -4.77 -14.29
N TRP A 39 -14.10 -4.53 -13.91
CA TRP A 39 -13.37 -5.38 -12.96
C TRP A 39 -14.02 -5.41 -11.57
N GLU A 40 -14.45 -4.26 -11.06
CA GLU A 40 -15.13 -4.11 -9.78
C GLU A 40 -16.46 -4.90 -9.78
N ALA A 41 -17.29 -4.69 -10.81
CA ALA A 41 -18.54 -5.43 -10.99
C ALA A 41 -18.32 -6.95 -11.10
N THR A 42 -17.30 -7.37 -11.84
CA THR A 42 -16.93 -8.79 -12.00
C THR A 42 -16.46 -9.38 -10.67
N THR A 43 -15.67 -8.65 -9.89
CA THR A 43 -15.19 -9.08 -8.57
C THR A 43 -16.35 -9.19 -7.57
N HIS A 44 -17.29 -8.24 -7.59
CA HIS A 44 -18.51 -8.31 -6.78
C HIS A 44 -19.36 -9.53 -7.15
N LYS A 45 -19.52 -9.83 -8.45
CA LYS A 45 -20.23 -11.02 -8.89
C LYS A 45 -19.53 -12.29 -8.42
N GLU A 46 -18.22 -12.37 -8.61
CA GLU A 46 -17.39 -13.52 -8.19
C GLU A 46 -17.55 -13.82 -6.70
N VAL A 47 -17.41 -12.81 -5.84
CA VAL A 47 -17.50 -13.02 -4.39
C VAL A 47 -18.90 -13.48 -4.00
N MET A 48 -19.97 -12.90 -4.59
CA MET A 48 -21.37 -13.26 -4.30
C MET A 48 -21.74 -14.68 -4.76
N GLU A 49 -21.12 -15.16 -5.85
CA GLU A 49 -21.35 -16.51 -6.37
C GLU A 49 -20.52 -17.56 -5.61
N LYS A 50 -19.22 -17.35 -5.47
CA LYS A 50 -18.27 -18.34 -4.93
C LYS A 50 -18.12 -18.27 -3.40
N GLY A 51 -18.43 -17.13 -2.80
CA GLY A 51 -18.20 -16.88 -1.37
C GLY A 51 -16.74 -16.61 -1.01
N PHE A 52 -15.86 -16.37 -1.99
CA PHE A 52 -14.45 -16.02 -1.77
C PHE A 52 -13.86 -15.28 -2.98
N ILE A 53 -12.73 -14.61 -2.77
CA ILE A 53 -11.84 -14.10 -3.83
C ILE A 53 -10.48 -14.78 -3.75
N GLU A 54 -9.74 -14.75 -4.85
CA GLU A 54 -8.37 -15.24 -4.98
C GLU A 54 -7.42 -14.08 -5.33
N THR A 55 -6.23 -14.07 -4.73
CA THR A 55 -5.11 -13.20 -5.14
C THR A 55 -4.42 -13.76 -6.38
N VAL A 56 -3.48 -13.01 -6.97
CA VAL A 56 -2.71 -13.45 -8.15
C VAL A 56 -1.94 -14.77 -7.96
N LEU A 57 -1.51 -15.08 -6.72
CA LEU A 57 -0.85 -16.35 -6.39
C LEU A 57 -1.82 -17.41 -5.83
N GLY A 58 -3.13 -17.18 -5.93
CA GLY A 58 -4.17 -18.16 -5.56
C GLY A 58 -4.54 -18.21 -4.08
N ARG A 59 -4.06 -17.27 -3.24
CA ARG A 59 -4.49 -17.21 -1.84
C ARG A 59 -5.95 -16.78 -1.76
N LYS A 60 -6.75 -17.50 -0.97
CA LYS A 60 -8.19 -17.25 -0.82
C LYS A 60 -8.52 -16.39 0.39
N ARG A 61 -9.37 -15.38 0.18
CA ARG A 61 -10.11 -14.71 1.28
C ARG A 61 -11.58 -15.07 1.18
N ARG A 62 -12.13 -15.66 2.24
CA ARG A 62 -13.50 -16.16 2.29
C ARG A 62 -14.44 -15.11 2.88
N PHE A 63 -15.64 -15.04 2.29
CA PHE A 63 -16.78 -14.20 2.68
C PHE A 63 -18.06 -15.04 2.81
N GLY A 64 -17.92 -16.37 2.79
CA GLY A 64 -19.01 -17.33 2.66
C GLY A 64 -20.09 -17.19 3.74
N GLU A 65 -19.71 -16.95 4.99
CA GLU A 65 -20.67 -16.77 6.09
C GLU A 65 -21.58 -15.57 5.86
N THR A 66 -21.00 -14.38 5.62
CA THR A 66 -21.78 -13.16 5.39
C THR A 66 -22.66 -13.25 4.14
N ILE A 67 -22.20 -13.95 3.11
CA ILE A 67 -22.96 -14.13 1.86
C ILE A 67 -24.06 -15.17 2.04
N ALA A 68 -23.79 -16.27 2.75
CA ALA A 68 -24.78 -17.30 3.06
C ALA A 68 -25.91 -16.72 3.92
N GLU A 69 -25.57 -15.90 4.92
CA GLU A 69 -26.55 -15.18 5.73
C GLU A 69 -27.39 -14.20 4.90
N ALA A 70 -26.75 -13.45 3.99
CA ALA A 70 -27.46 -12.49 3.15
C ALA A 70 -28.39 -13.13 2.10
N LYS A 71 -28.14 -14.39 1.70
CA LYS A 71 -28.98 -15.15 0.76
C LYS A 71 -30.25 -15.72 1.40
N GLN A 72 -30.39 -15.69 2.73
CA GLN A 72 -31.63 -16.09 3.38
C GLN A 72 -32.75 -15.07 3.07
N GLU A 73 -33.85 -15.51 2.45
CA GLU A 73 -34.88 -14.66 1.83
C GLU A 73 -35.53 -13.65 2.80
N ASP A 74 -35.62 -13.97 4.09
CA ASP A 74 -36.19 -13.10 5.12
C ASP A 74 -35.25 -11.99 5.60
N ILE A 75 -33.97 -12.06 5.25
CA ILE A 75 -32.94 -11.14 5.72
C ILE A 75 -32.71 -10.01 4.72
N TRP A 76 -32.76 -10.29 3.41
CA TRP A 76 -32.59 -9.27 2.37
C TRP A 76 -33.63 -8.15 2.41
N LYS A 77 -34.85 -8.46 2.91
CA LYS A 77 -35.95 -7.49 3.08
C LYS A 77 -35.82 -6.63 4.34
N LYS A 78 -34.92 -6.96 5.27
CA LYS A 78 -34.66 -6.14 6.47
C LYS A 78 -33.70 -5.01 6.10
N SER A 79 -34.15 -3.77 6.26
CA SER A 79 -33.50 -2.50 5.91
C SER A 79 -32.10 -2.25 6.49
N GLY A 80 -31.52 -3.20 7.25
CA GLY A 80 -30.19 -3.10 7.84
C GLY A 80 -29.13 -4.05 7.26
N TRP A 81 -29.40 -4.89 6.25
CA TRP A 81 -28.40 -5.83 5.72
C TRP A 81 -27.61 -5.32 4.52
N HIS A 82 -28.12 -4.30 3.84
CA HIS A 82 -27.49 -3.73 2.64
C HIS A 82 -26.03 -3.30 2.90
N TRP A 83 -25.76 -2.66 4.04
CA TRP A 83 -24.41 -2.20 4.39
C TRP A 83 -23.40 -3.35 4.59
N LYS A 84 -23.83 -4.52 5.08
CA LYS A 84 -22.94 -5.68 5.26
C LYS A 84 -22.46 -6.22 3.92
N ILE A 85 -23.36 -6.26 2.93
CA ILE A 85 -23.05 -6.73 1.58
C ILE A 85 -22.18 -5.73 0.84
N GLU A 86 -22.50 -4.43 0.93
CA GLU A 86 -21.64 -3.38 0.36
C GLU A 86 -20.25 -3.37 1.01
N LYS A 87 -20.17 -3.60 2.32
CA LYS A 87 -18.88 -3.80 3.02
C LYS A 87 -18.14 -5.03 2.50
N CYS A 88 -18.81 -6.16 2.27
CA CYS A 88 -18.19 -7.36 1.72
C CYS A 88 -17.65 -7.12 0.31
N LYS A 89 -18.45 -6.50 -0.56
CA LYS A 89 -18.06 -6.09 -1.91
C LYS A 89 -16.79 -5.24 -1.89
N ARG A 90 -16.77 -4.16 -1.10
CA ARG A 90 -15.59 -3.31 -0.94
C ARG A 90 -14.37 -4.07 -0.40
N GLN A 91 -14.56 -4.88 0.63
CA GLN A 91 -13.48 -5.70 1.20
C GLN A 91 -12.93 -6.72 0.20
N SER A 92 -13.76 -7.25 -0.70
CA SER A 92 -13.36 -8.22 -1.71
C SER A 92 -12.42 -7.60 -2.74
N CYS A 93 -12.74 -6.40 -3.25
CA CYS A 93 -11.88 -5.63 -4.15
C CYS A 93 -10.55 -5.28 -3.48
N ASN A 94 -10.61 -4.75 -2.25
CA ASN A 94 -9.41 -4.39 -1.49
C ASN A 94 -8.51 -5.60 -1.23
N ALA A 95 -9.09 -6.72 -0.83
CA ALA A 95 -8.34 -7.95 -0.57
C ALA A 95 -7.67 -8.50 -1.82
N LYS A 96 -8.28 -8.34 -3.00
CA LYS A 96 -7.70 -8.77 -4.27
C LYS A 96 -6.46 -7.95 -4.63
N ILE A 97 -6.54 -6.61 -4.52
CA ILE A 97 -5.42 -5.70 -4.78
C ILE A 97 -4.33 -5.86 -3.71
N GLN A 98 -4.66 -5.53 -2.45
CA GLN A 98 -3.68 -5.52 -1.36
C GLN A 98 -3.10 -6.90 -1.07
N GLY A 99 -3.93 -7.94 -1.18
CA GLY A 99 -3.47 -9.32 -1.03
C GLY A 99 -2.48 -9.71 -2.12
N SER A 100 -2.71 -9.30 -3.35
CA SER A 100 -1.78 -9.56 -4.45
C SER A 100 -0.47 -8.77 -4.32
N SER A 101 -0.54 -7.50 -3.89
CA SER A 101 0.66 -6.72 -3.56
C SER A 101 1.47 -7.38 -2.44
N ALA A 102 0.81 -7.81 -1.37
CA ALA A 102 1.48 -8.52 -0.28
C ALA A 102 2.08 -9.87 -0.72
N ASP A 103 1.45 -10.56 -1.67
CA ASP A 103 1.99 -11.79 -2.26
C ASP A 103 3.26 -11.52 -3.07
N GLN A 104 3.27 -10.45 -3.86
CA GLN A 104 4.43 -10.00 -4.61
C GLN A 104 5.61 -9.69 -3.68
N THR A 105 5.41 -8.84 -2.65
CA THR A 105 6.48 -8.49 -1.71
C THR A 105 7.01 -9.72 -0.96
N LYS A 106 6.11 -10.60 -0.47
CA LYS A 106 6.54 -11.82 0.24
C LYS A 106 7.28 -12.78 -0.69
N LYS A 107 6.87 -12.88 -1.95
CA LYS A 107 7.61 -13.69 -2.92
C LYS A 107 8.99 -13.10 -3.19
N ALA A 108 9.12 -11.77 -3.30
CA ALA A 108 10.42 -11.11 -3.41
C ALA A 108 11.32 -11.42 -2.21
N MET A 109 10.81 -11.35 -0.99
CA MET A 109 11.57 -11.72 0.21
C MET A 109 12.07 -13.17 0.12
N VAL A 110 11.21 -14.11 -0.27
CA VAL A 110 11.60 -15.52 -0.45
C VAL A 110 12.64 -15.68 -1.55
N ASP A 111 12.47 -14.99 -2.69
CA ASP A 111 13.36 -15.12 -3.83
C ASP A 111 14.75 -14.53 -3.57
N LEU A 112 14.83 -13.44 -2.79
CA LEU A 112 16.07 -12.82 -2.34
C LEU A 112 16.77 -13.65 -1.26
N PHE A 113 16.01 -14.13 -0.27
CA PHE A 113 16.55 -14.77 0.93
C PHE A 113 16.93 -16.24 0.72
N TYR A 114 16.14 -17.01 -0.03
CA TYR A 114 16.43 -18.43 -0.24
C TYR A 114 17.27 -18.63 -1.51
N PRO A 115 18.35 -19.45 -1.44
CA PRO A 115 19.14 -19.75 -2.59
C PRO A 115 18.36 -20.56 -3.62
N THR A 116 18.83 -20.49 -4.86
CA THR A 116 18.30 -21.27 -5.97
C THR A 116 19.21 -22.47 -6.20
N ARG A 117 18.63 -23.67 -6.24
CA ARG A 117 19.30 -24.92 -6.60
C ARG A 117 19.72 -24.92 -8.07
N LEU A 118 20.53 -25.90 -8.46
CA LEU A 118 20.93 -26.10 -9.86
C LEU A 118 19.76 -26.38 -10.80
N ASP A 119 18.67 -26.95 -10.29
CA ASP A 119 17.44 -27.22 -11.06
C ASP A 119 16.50 -26.00 -11.17
N GLY A 120 16.89 -24.84 -10.61
CA GLY A 120 16.11 -23.61 -10.64
C GLY A 120 15.09 -23.47 -9.49
N THR A 121 14.96 -24.46 -8.60
CA THR A 121 14.03 -24.39 -7.46
C THR A 121 14.64 -23.69 -6.25
N LYS A 122 13.81 -23.15 -5.34
CA LYS A 122 14.29 -22.54 -4.08
C LYS A 122 14.65 -23.61 -3.04
N CYS A 123 15.83 -23.48 -2.45
CA CYS A 123 16.29 -24.36 -1.36
C CYS A 123 15.83 -23.81 -0.01
N LEU A 124 14.70 -24.36 0.48
CA LEU A 124 14.11 -23.96 1.77
C LEU A 124 14.74 -24.68 2.98
N ASP A 125 15.46 -25.78 2.75
CA ASP A 125 16.16 -26.51 3.80
C ASP A 125 17.54 -25.91 4.05
N ARG A 126 17.75 -25.35 5.25
CA ARG A 126 19.02 -24.73 5.64
C ARG A 126 20.19 -25.73 5.71
N ARG A 127 19.93 -27.00 6.01
CA ARG A 127 20.98 -28.04 6.07
C ARG A 127 21.48 -28.37 4.68
N GLU A 128 20.56 -28.50 3.72
CA GLU A 128 20.90 -28.68 2.31
C GLU A 128 21.68 -27.48 1.78
N TRP A 129 21.15 -26.27 1.97
CA TRP A 129 21.80 -25.00 1.62
C TRP A 129 23.27 -24.98 2.06
N LEU A 130 23.54 -25.25 3.33
CA LEU A 130 24.91 -25.23 3.88
C LEU A 130 25.79 -26.37 3.35
N ARG A 131 25.24 -27.57 3.19
CA ARG A 131 25.99 -28.75 2.71
C ARG A 131 26.41 -28.60 1.24
N GLU A 132 25.50 -28.09 0.41
CA GLU A 132 25.74 -27.90 -1.03
C GLU A 132 26.47 -26.59 -1.34
N GLY A 133 26.72 -25.74 -0.33
CA GLY A 133 27.38 -24.45 -0.51
C GLY A 133 26.56 -23.47 -1.36
N TYR A 134 25.23 -23.59 -1.34
CA TYR A 134 24.38 -22.62 -1.99
C TYR A 134 24.50 -21.26 -1.28
N MET A 135 24.29 -20.18 -2.02
CA MET A 135 24.25 -18.84 -1.44
C MET A 135 23.06 -18.09 -2.04
N SER A 136 22.28 -17.46 -1.16
CA SER A 136 21.20 -16.59 -1.60
C SER A 136 21.76 -15.31 -2.20
N GLN A 137 20.89 -14.50 -2.82
CA GLN A 137 21.32 -13.22 -3.33
C GLN A 137 21.79 -12.30 -2.19
N LEU A 138 21.07 -12.33 -1.06
CA LEU A 138 21.42 -11.55 0.12
C LEU A 138 22.77 -11.97 0.73
N GLU A 139 23.05 -13.28 0.85
CA GLU A 139 24.32 -13.76 1.39
C GLU A 139 25.53 -13.47 0.50
N LYS A 140 25.35 -13.46 -0.83
CA LYS A 140 26.46 -13.20 -1.78
C LYS A 140 27.03 -11.79 -1.62
N ASP A 141 26.17 -10.84 -1.29
CA ASP A 141 26.48 -9.42 -1.28
C ASP A 141 26.47 -8.84 0.16
N ASP A 142 26.45 -9.71 1.19
CA ASP A 142 26.40 -9.37 2.63
C ASP A 142 25.24 -8.41 2.99
N LEU A 143 24.06 -8.66 2.43
CA LEU A 143 22.87 -7.84 2.63
C LEU A 143 21.95 -8.48 3.66
N HIS A 144 21.47 -7.71 4.61
CA HIS A 144 20.61 -8.20 5.69
C HIS A 144 19.25 -7.54 5.62
N LEU A 145 18.18 -8.31 5.40
CA LEU A 145 16.82 -7.77 5.44
C LEU A 145 16.45 -7.43 6.89
N VAL A 146 16.22 -6.15 7.17
CA VAL A 146 15.91 -5.61 8.50
C VAL A 146 14.41 -5.54 8.73
N LEU A 147 13.68 -4.93 7.78
CA LEU A 147 12.26 -4.64 7.95
C LEU A 147 11.54 -4.68 6.60
N GLN A 148 10.24 -4.99 6.66
CA GLN A 148 9.30 -4.79 5.57
C GLN A 148 8.28 -3.72 5.97
N VAL A 149 8.12 -2.69 5.15
CA VAL A 149 7.08 -1.67 5.29
C VAL A 149 6.22 -1.70 4.03
N HIS A 150 5.11 -2.44 4.07
CA HIS A 150 4.23 -2.66 2.92
C HIS A 150 4.97 -3.18 1.67
N ASP A 151 5.16 -2.34 0.66
CA ASP A 151 5.86 -2.61 -0.60
C ASP A 151 7.37 -2.31 -0.55
N GLU A 152 7.86 -1.77 0.56
CA GLU A 152 9.28 -1.48 0.78
C GLU A 152 9.97 -2.59 1.58
N LEU A 153 11.20 -2.93 1.15
CA LEU A 153 12.11 -3.82 1.86
C LEU A 153 13.35 -3.03 2.28
N ILE A 154 13.63 -3.02 3.57
CA ILE A 154 14.71 -2.26 4.18
C ILE A 154 15.85 -3.22 4.48
N PHE A 155 17.03 -2.93 3.93
CA PHE A 155 18.23 -3.75 4.10
C PHE A 155 19.30 -2.97 4.85
N ASP A 156 20.05 -3.66 5.70
CA ASP A 156 21.37 -3.23 6.17
C ASP A 156 22.41 -3.79 5.20
N VAL A 157 23.35 -2.95 4.78
CA VAL A 157 24.28 -3.22 3.68
C VAL A 157 25.66 -2.63 3.99
N PRO A 158 26.76 -3.25 3.52
CA PRO A 158 28.09 -2.68 3.68
C PRO A 158 28.21 -1.34 2.94
N GLU A 159 29.01 -0.41 3.46
CA GLU A 159 29.35 0.84 2.74
C GLU A 159 29.99 0.58 1.37
N THR A 160 30.57 -0.60 1.19
CA THR A 160 31.23 -1.05 -0.05
C THR A 160 30.32 -1.90 -0.94
N VAL A 161 28.99 -1.90 -0.71
CA VAL A 161 28.05 -2.69 -1.51
C VAL A 161 28.17 -2.35 -3.00
N ASP A 162 28.23 -3.39 -3.83
CA ASP A 162 28.32 -3.23 -5.28
C ASP A 162 26.98 -2.68 -5.82
N PRO A 163 26.98 -1.60 -6.63
CA PRO A 163 25.78 -1.16 -7.35
C PRO A 163 25.08 -2.26 -8.17
N ALA A 164 25.82 -3.28 -8.63
CA ALA A 164 25.25 -4.44 -9.31
C ALA A 164 24.35 -5.28 -8.38
N ALA A 165 24.72 -5.44 -7.11
CA ALA A 165 23.91 -6.13 -6.10
C ALA A 165 22.58 -5.39 -5.86
N LEU A 166 22.66 -4.07 -5.70
CA LEU A 166 21.51 -3.18 -5.56
C LEU A 166 20.55 -3.28 -6.76
N LYS A 167 21.11 -3.29 -7.98
CA LYS A 167 20.33 -3.49 -9.20
C LYS A 167 19.69 -4.88 -9.24
N ALA A 168 20.41 -5.92 -8.84
CA ALA A 168 19.85 -7.27 -8.81
C ALA A 168 18.66 -7.39 -7.84
N ILE A 169 18.65 -6.64 -6.74
CA ILE A 169 17.51 -6.61 -5.80
C ILE A 169 16.28 -6.00 -6.49
N THR A 170 16.45 -4.81 -7.09
CA THR A 170 15.34 -4.12 -7.77
C THR A 170 14.79 -4.94 -8.94
N ASP A 171 15.68 -5.59 -9.70
CA ASP A 171 15.29 -6.51 -10.77
C ASP A 171 14.50 -7.71 -10.22
N THR A 172 14.92 -8.29 -9.09
CA THR A 172 14.18 -9.41 -8.46
C THR A 172 12.80 -8.95 -8.01
N MET A 173 12.72 -7.84 -7.26
CA MET A 173 11.45 -7.28 -6.77
C MET A 173 10.46 -6.96 -7.90
N ALA A 174 10.96 -6.44 -9.03
CA ALA A 174 10.13 -6.10 -10.17
C ALA A 174 9.59 -7.33 -10.94
N ASN A 175 10.27 -8.47 -10.85
CA ASN A 175 10.00 -9.62 -11.74
C ASN A 175 9.56 -10.91 -11.00
N VAL A 176 9.28 -10.85 -9.70
CA VAL A 176 8.89 -12.03 -8.91
C VAL A 176 7.57 -12.67 -9.35
N ILE A 177 6.66 -11.94 -9.99
CA ILE A 177 5.41 -12.51 -10.51
C ILE A 177 5.36 -12.36 -12.03
N PRO A 178 4.74 -13.32 -12.76
CA PRO A 178 4.52 -13.17 -14.18
C PRO A 178 3.82 -11.86 -14.51
N ASN A 179 4.32 -11.15 -15.51
CA ASN A 179 3.80 -9.87 -15.94
C ASN A 179 3.07 -10.02 -17.28
N ASP A 180 1.82 -10.46 -17.19
CA ASP A 180 0.96 -10.66 -18.37
C ASP A 180 0.09 -9.43 -18.68
N VAL A 181 0.31 -8.31 -17.98
CA VAL A 181 -0.56 -7.11 -18.04
C VAL A 181 -0.01 -6.00 -18.96
N GLY A 182 1.12 -6.23 -19.62
CA GLY A 182 1.70 -5.30 -20.60
C GLY A 182 2.31 -4.02 -20.00
N VAL A 183 2.42 -3.94 -18.67
CA VAL A 183 3.01 -2.80 -17.96
C VAL A 183 4.26 -3.26 -17.25
N LYS A 184 5.42 -2.71 -17.61
CA LYS A 184 6.68 -3.05 -16.93
C LYS A 184 6.63 -2.60 -15.47
N PHE A 185 6.78 -3.53 -14.54
CA PHE A 185 6.95 -3.20 -13.13
C PHE A 185 8.33 -2.60 -12.88
N LYS A 186 8.40 -1.66 -11.95
CA LYS A 186 9.61 -0.95 -11.55
C LYS A 186 9.71 -1.00 -10.03
N SER A 187 10.93 -1.21 -9.54
CA SER A 187 11.30 -1.05 -8.14
C SER A 187 12.36 0.03 -8.07
N ASP A 188 12.17 0.99 -7.18
CA ASP A 188 13.13 2.04 -6.87
C ASP A 188 13.99 1.60 -5.67
N ILE A 189 15.20 2.16 -5.56
CA ILE A 189 16.11 1.90 -4.45
C ILE A 189 16.77 3.20 -4.00
N GLU A 190 16.85 3.36 -2.68
CA GLU A 190 17.54 4.47 -2.02
C GLU A 190 18.53 3.87 -1.01
N VAL A 191 19.72 4.47 -0.94
CA VAL A 191 20.78 4.06 0.00
C VAL A 191 21.15 5.28 0.84
N SER A 192 21.10 5.11 2.16
CA SER A 192 21.40 6.16 3.13
C SER A 192 22.10 5.57 4.35
N PRO A 193 23.03 6.29 5.02
CA PRO A 193 23.64 5.86 6.27
C PRO A 193 22.65 5.69 7.43
N TYR A 194 21.44 6.24 7.32
CA TYR A 194 20.37 6.11 8.32
C TYR A 194 18.99 6.30 7.70
N TRP A 195 17.97 5.79 8.38
CA TRP A 195 16.57 5.95 7.97
C TRP A 195 16.12 7.41 8.14
N GLY A 196 15.55 8.00 7.08
CA GLY A 196 15.25 9.44 6.99
C GLY A 196 16.05 10.18 5.92
N GLY A 197 17.06 9.53 5.32
CA GLY A 197 17.69 9.99 4.07
C GLY A 197 18.32 11.39 4.18
N ASN A 198 17.69 12.34 3.48
CA ASN A 198 18.17 13.71 3.24
C ASN A 198 18.13 14.65 4.45
N PHE A 199 17.51 14.25 5.57
CA PHE A 199 17.55 15.06 6.78
C PHE A 199 18.95 15.03 7.39
N SER A 200 19.52 16.21 7.63
CA SER A 200 20.75 16.32 8.42
C SER A 200 20.56 15.71 9.81
N LYS A 201 21.66 15.25 10.43
CA LYS A 201 21.63 14.74 11.81
C LYS A 201 21.00 15.72 12.80
N GLU A 202 21.19 17.02 12.59
CA GLU A 202 20.57 18.04 13.43
C GLU A 202 19.06 18.13 13.20
N GLN A 203 18.58 18.05 11.96
CA GLN A 203 17.13 17.99 11.69
C GLN A 203 16.50 16.75 12.33
N ILE A 204 17.15 15.59 12.25
CA ILE A 204 16.67 14.36 12.90
C ILE A 204 16.60 14.54 14.42
N ARG A 205 17.64 15.12 15.01
CA ARG A 205 17.66 15.41 16.45
C ARG A 205 16.52 16.36 16.84
N LEU A 206 16.36 17.46 16.12
CA LEU A 206 15.30 18.45 16.40
C LEU A 206 13.89 17.86 16.22
N MET A 207 13.68 16.99 15.22
CA MET A 207 12.42 16.26 15.06
C MET A 207 12.17 15.30 16.23
N THR A 208 13.21 14.61 16.70
CA THR A 208 13.11 13.68 17.85
C THR A 208 12.80 14.42 19.16
N GLU A 209 13.36 15.63 19.31
CA GLU A 209 13.11 16.53 20.45
C GLU A 209 11.75 17.26 20.35
N GLY A 210 11.00 17.07 19.25
CA GLY A 210 9.73 17.77 19.00
C GLY A 210 9.87 19.27 18.69
N LEU A 211 11.10 19.73 18.41
CA LEU A 211 11.43 21.13 18.13
C LEU A 211 11.34 21.49 16.65
N LEU A 212 11.18 20.49 15.77
CA LEU A 212 11.06 20.66 14.33
C LEU A 212 9.98 19.72 13.81
N ASP A 213 8.97 20.26 13.14
CA ASP A 213 7.98 19.46 12.43
C ASP A 213 8.47 19.16 11.01
N TRP A 214 8.55 17.87 10.68
CA TRP A 214 8.90 17.42 9.33
C TRP A 214 7.93 17.97 8.27
N LYS A 215 6.66 18.24 8.65
CA LYS A 215 5.65 18.83 7.77
C LYS A 215 6.13 20.19 7.24
N ASP A 216 6.80 21.01 8.05
CA ASP A 216 7.24 22.35 7.63
C ASP A 216 8.40 22.28 6.64
N ILE A 217 9.35 21.37 6.86
CA ILE A 217 10.44 21.10 5.90
C ILE A 217 9.85 20.64 4.56
N PHE A 218 8.88 19.72 4.62
CA PHE A 218 8.24 19.21 3.42
C PHE A 218 7.44 20.29 2.68
N LYS A 219 6.71 21.16 3.39
CA LYS A 219 6.01 22.31 2.80
C LYS A 219 6.96 23.23 2.06
N GLU A 220 8.11 23.56 2.65
CA GLU A 220 9.12 24.39 2.00
C GLU A 220 9.66 23.74 0.72
N GLU A 221 9.95 22.44 0.75
CA GLU A 221 10.40 21.71 -0.45
C GLU A 221 9.35 21.67 -1.55
N VAL A 222 8.09 21.40 -1.19
CA VAL A 222 6.96 21.40 -2.14
C VAL A 222 6.78 22.78 -2.74
N ASN A 223 6.76 23.83 -1.93
CA ASN A 223 6.65 25.22 -2.42
C ASN A 223 7.82 25.59 -3.32
N LYS A 224 9.03 25.16 -2.99
CA LYS A 224 10.23 25.38 -3.82
C LYS A 224 10.18 24.60 -5.14
N LYS A 225 9.55 23.42 -5.17
CA LYS A 225 9.32 22.66 -6.42
C LYS A 225 8.21 23.28 -7.26
N LEU A 226 7.10 23.69 -6.65
CA LEU A 226 5.94 24.24 -7.35
C LEU A 226 6.15 25.66 -7.88
N SER A 227 6.92 26.48 -7.16
CA SER A 227 7.34 27.81 -7.65
C SER A 227 8.15 27.74 -8.96
N LYS A 228 8.88 26.65 -9.22
CA LYS A 228 9.56 26.41 -10.51
C LYS A 228 8.59 26.23 -11.68
N PHE A 229 7.36 25.84 -11.41
CA PHE A 229 6.30 25.64 -12.39
C PHE A 229 5.26 26.77 -12.38
N GLY A 230 5.47 27.83 -11.59
CA GLY A 230 4.57 28.99 -11.52
C GLY A 230 3.25 28.72 -10.79
N PHE A 231 3.15 27.65 -10.01
CA PHE A 231 1.97 27.36 -9.20
C PHE A 231 2.15 27.85 -7.77
N ASP A 232 1.17 28.59 -7.27
CA ASP A 232 1.06 28.96 -5.86
C ASP A 232 0.22 27.88 -5.15
N TYR A 233 0.78 27.24 -4.13
CA TYR A 233 0.16 26.12 -3.42
C TYR A 233 -0.07 26.48 -1.96
N LYS A 234 -1.33 26.43 -1.52
CA LYS A 234 -1.67 26.40 -0.11
C LYS A 234 -1.84 24.96 0.33
N VAL A 235 -1.04 24.55 1.30
CA VAL A 235 -1.09 23.22 1.89
C VAL A 235 -2.43 23.04 2.57
N GLY A 236 -3.26 22.14 2.05
CA GLY A 236 -4.43 21.66 2.77
C GLY A 236 -3.98 20.91 4.01
N ILE A 237 -4.48 21.33 5.17
CA ILE A 237 -4.18 20.69 6.46
C ILE A 237 -4.76 19.28 6.40
N PHE A 238 -3.90 18.26 6.33
CA PHE A 238 -4.29 16.92 6.72
C PHE A 238 -4.51 16.96 8.23
N ALA A 239 -5.77 16.74 8.61
CA ALA A 239 -6.33 16.85 9.95
C ALA A 239 -5.37 16.43 11.07
N ASP A 240 -4.90 17.41 11.85
CA ASP A 240 -4.69 17.21 13.28
C ASP A 240 -6.09 17.37 13.90
N GLY A 241 -6.78 16.24 14.08
CA GLY A 241 -7.96 16.17 14.91
C GLY A 241 -7.53 16.21 16.37
N ASP A 242 -8.26 17.01 17.13
CA ASP A 242 -8.18 17.24 18.58
C ASP A 242 -7.09 18.22 19.02
N LEU A 243 -7.50 19.46 19.29
CA LEU A 243 -7.47 20.09 20.62
C LEU A 243 -8.22 21.44 20.59
N ASP A 244 -8.98 21.68 21.66
CA ASP A 244 -9.56 22.96 22.10
C ASP A 244 -10.93 23.40 21.51
N ASP A 245 -12.00 22.74 21.95
CA ASP A 245 -13.29 23.38 22.21
C ASP A 245 -13.55 23.32 23.74
N GLU A 246 -12.84 24.16 24.50
CA GLU A 246 -13.28 24.60 25.83
C GLU A 246 -13.44 26.13 25.80
N ASN A 247 -14.61 26.57 26.28
CA ASN A 247 -15.10 27.96 26.46
C ASN A 247 -15.87 28.59 25.29
N ASP A 248 -17.19 28.42 25.29
CA ASP A 248 -18.09 29.54 25.58
C ASP A 248 -19.56 29.07 25.60
N SER A 249 -20.08 28.77 26.80
CA SER A 249 -21.52 28.88 27.08
C SER A 249 -21.81 28.93 28.58
N GLU A 250 -21.44 30.04 29.23
CA GLU A 250 -22.19 30.54 30.40
C GLU A 250 -22.52 32.02 30.16
N GLU A 251 -23.69 32.44 30.65
CA GLU A 251 -24.27 33.79 30.58
C GLU A 251 -24.96 34.19 29.26
N ASN A 252 -26.26 33.91 29.16
CA ASN A 252 -27.27 34.92 29.51
C ASN A 252 -28.68 34.34 29.57
N THR A 253 -29.34 34.71 30.66
CA THR A 253 -30.76 34.62 31.00
C THR A 253 -31.72 35.11 29.91
#